data_AF-A0A3D0C6E8-F1
#
_entry.id   AF-A0A3D0C6E8-F1
#
_cell.length_a   1.000
_cell.length_b   1.000
_cell.length_c   1.000
_cell.angle_alpha   90.00
_cell.angle_beta   90.00
_cell.angle_gamma   90.00
#
_symmetry.space_group_name_H-M   'P 1'
#
loop_
_entity.id
_entity.type
_entity.pdbx_description
1 polymer ?
#
loop_
_entity_poly.entity_id
_entity_poly.type
_entity_poly.pdbx_seq_one_letter_code
_entity_poly.pdbx_strand_id
1 'polypeptide(L)' 'CEYVDIAEQLAIDRAKELFGATYANVQPHAGSQANAAVFQALVKPGGKVLGMSLAHGGHLTHGSHV' A
#
# COMPACT_ATOMS: atom_id res chain seq x y z
N CYS A 1 -0.26 12.75 21.70
CA CYS A 1 -0.58 12.21 20.36
C CYS A 1 -1.81 12.85 19.73
N GLU A 2 -2.69 13.51 20.51
CA GLU A 2 -3.98 14.08 20.05
C GLU A 2 -3.92 14.91 18.76
N TYR A 3 -2.90 15.77 18.57
CA TYR A 3 -2.79 16.57 17.34
C TYR A 3 -2.37 15.76 16.11
N VAL A 4 -1.60 14.68 16.29
CA VAL A 4 -1.20 13.78 15.21
C VAL A 4 -2.39 12.94 14.77
N ASP A 5 -3.21 12.49 15.73
CA ASP A 5 -4.43 11.72 15.44
C ASP A 5 -5.41 12.54 14.57
N ILE A 6 -5.53 13.85 14.82
CA ILE A 6 -6.32 14.76 13.97
C ILE A 6 -5.76 14.82 12.54
N ALA A 7 -4.44 14.94 12.39
CA ALA A 7 -3.80 15.00 11.08
C ALA A 7 -3.97 13.68 10.30
N GLU A 8 -3.84 12.55 10.98
CA GLU A 8 -4.07 11.23 10.41
C GLU A 8 -5.51 11.05 9.95
N GLN A 9 -6.49 11.37 10.79
CA GLN A 9 -7.90 11.24 10.45
C GLN A 9 -8.27 12.12 9.25
N LEU A 10 -7.76 13.36 9.21
CA LEU A 10 -7.99 14.26 8.09
C LEU A 10 -7.38 13.73 6.78
N ALA A 11 -6.21 13.10 6.83
CA ALA A 11 -5.59 12.48 5.66
C ALA A 11 -6.40 11.27 5.17
N ILE A 12 -6.90 10.44 6.09
CA ILE A 12 -7.77 9.30 5.76
C ILE A 12 -9.05 9.78 5.09
N ASP A 13 -9.73 10.77 5.67
CA ASP A 13 -11.00 11.28 5.15
C ASP A 13 -10.86 11.88 3.75
N ARG A 14 -9.79 12.68 3.54
CA ARG A 14 -9.49 13.26 2.22
C ARG A 14 -9.14 12.21 1.18
N ALA A 15 -8.38 11.18 1.54
CA ALA A 15 -8.06 10.09 0.61
C ALA A 15 -9.33 9.32 0.22
N LYS A 16 -10.23 9.06 1.18
CA LYS A 16 -11.51 8.41 0.93
C LYS A 16 -12.41 9.24 0.03
N GLU A 17 -12.52 10.54 0.27
CA GLU A 17 -13.29 11.47 -0.57
C GLU A 17 -12.73 11.54 -1.99
N LEU A 18 -11.41 11.73 -2.13
CA LEU A 18 -10.74 11.90 -3.42
C LEU A 18 -10.88 10.67 -4.33
N PHE A 19 -10.80 9.46 -3.78
CA PHE A 19 -10.81 8.22 -4.56
C PHE A 19 -12.12 7.43 -4.44
N GLY A 20 -13.12 7.93 -3.70
CA GLY A 20 -14.37 7.22 -3.45
C GLY A 20 -14.19 5.91 -2.67
N ALA A 21 -13.20 5.85 -1.77
CA ALA A 21 -12.83 4.63 -1.07
C ALA A 21 -13.57 4.46 0.27
N THR A 22 -13.92 3.22 0.62
CA THR A 22 -14.53 2.90 1.93
C THR A 22 -13.52 3.03 3.08
N TYR A 23 -12.25 2.71 2.83
CA TYR A 23 -11.15 2.72 3.79
C TYR A 23 -9.86 3.24 3.14
N ALA A 24 -8.98 3.82 3.95
CA ALA A 24 -7.64 4.22 3.54
C ALA A 24 -6.66 4.01 4.71
N ASN A 25 -5.42 3.61 4.40
CA ASN A 25 -4.30 3.58 5.33
C ASN A 25 -3.24 4.57 4.81
N VAL A 26 -2.90 5.56 5.63
CA VAL A 26 -2.01 6.69 5.26
C VAL A 26 -0.63 6.60 5.94
N GLN A 27 -0.32 5.49 6.61
CA GLN A 27 0.92 5.29 7.37
C GLN A 27 2.13 4.78 6.57
N PRO A 28 2.01 4.05 5.45
CA PRO A 28 3.19 3.60 4.72
C PRO A 28 4.07 4.76 4.27
N HIS A 29 5.35 4.76 4.64
CA HIS A 29 6.26 5.85 4.33
C HIS A 29 6.65 5.94 2.84
N ALA A 30 6.46 4.85 2.09
CA ALA A 30 6.73 4.78 0.66
C ALA A 30 5.84 3.73 -0.03
N GLY A 31 5.69 3.83 -1.35
CA GLY A 31 4.89 2.88 -2.14
C GLY A 31 5.40 1.43 -2.04
N SER A 32 6.72 1.24 -1.93
CA SER A 32 7.30 -0.10 -1.73
C SER A 32 6.86 -0.75 -0.42
N GLN A 33 6.80 0.04 0.66
CA GLN A 33 6.34 -0.41 1.97
C GLN A 33 4.82 -0.65 1.99
N ALA A 34 4.04 0.16 1.25
CA ALA A 34 2.61 -0.06 1.10
C ALA A 34 2.32 -1.43 0.46
N ASN A 35 3.03 -1.77 -0.61
CA ASN A 35 2.93 -3.10 -1.25
C ASN A 35 3.34 -4.23 -0.29
N ALA A 36 4.44 -4.05 0.46
CA ALA A 36 4.88 -5.04 1.45
C ALA A 36 3.83 -5.26 2.57
N ALA A 37 3.19 -4.19 3.06
CA ALA A 37 2.15 -4.27 4.09
C ALA A 37 0.94 -5.07 3.58
N VAL A 38 0.52 -4.87 2.33
CA VAL A 38 -0.58 -5.63 1.71
C VAL A 38 -0.24 -7.12 1.60
N PHE A 39 0.99 -7.46 1.17
CA PHE A 39 1.41 -8.85 1.11
C PHE A 39 1.47 -9.50 2.48
N GLN A 40 2.00 -8.82 3.49
CA GLN A 40 2.04 -9.36 4.86
C GLN A 40 0.64 -9.57 5.45
N ALA A 41 -0.32 -8.70 5.12
CA ALA A 41 -1.69 -8.81 5.61
C ALA A 41 -2.49 -9.93 4.93
N LEU A 42 -2.26 -10.18 3.64
CA LEU A 42 -3.15 -11.02 2.81
C LEU A 42 -2.51 -12.30 2.28
N VAL A 43 -1.18 -12.39 2.22
CA VAL A 43 -0.45 -13.49 1.59
C VAL A 43 0.35 -14.25 2.64
N LYS A 44 0.13 -15.57 2.73
CA LYS A 44 0.93 -16.45 3.58
C LYS A 44 2.34 -16.61 3.01
N PRO A 45 3.38 -16.82 3.85
CA PRO A 45 4.71 -17.19 3.36
C PRO A 45 4.64 -18.39 2.39
N GLY A 46 5.31 -18.28 1.24
CA GLY A 46 5.24 -19.26 0.15
C GLY A 46 4.02 -19.12 -0.78
N GLY A 47 3.09 -18.21 -0.47
CA GLY A 47 1.97 -17.84 -1.34
C GLY A 47 2.45 -17.24 -2.66
N LYS A 48 1.68 -17.44 -3.73
CA LYS A 48 2.00 -16.95 -5.07
C LYS A 48 1.27 -15.65 -5.35
N VAL A 49 1.99 -14.66 -5.88
CA VAL A 49 1.45 -13.39 -6.36
C VAL A 49 1.79 -13.27 -7.84
N LEU A 50 0.84 -12.83 -8.65
CA LEU A 50 1.06 -12.53 -10.07
C LEU A 50 1.18 -11.01 -10.25
N GLY A 51 2.32 -10.56 -10.78
CA GLY A 51 2.59 -9.16 -11.09
C GLY A 51 3.07 -9.00 -12.54
N MET A 52 2.97 -7.78 -13.06
CA MET A 52 3.52 -7.44 -14.38
C MET A 52 5.06 -7.52 -14.34
N SER A 53 5.67 -8.13 -15.36
CA SER A 53 7.13 -8.23 -15.47
C SER A 53 7.80 -6.86 -15.49
N LEU A 54 8.92 -6.70 -14.79
CA LEU A 54 9.72 -5.46 -14.78
C LEU A 54 10.14 -5.06 -16.20
N ALA A 55 10.57 -6.02 -17.03
CA ALA A 55 10.99 -5.78 -18.41
C ALA A 55 9.84 -5.24 -19.30
N HIS A 56 8.58 -5.40 -18.86
CA HIS A 56 7.41 -4.92 -19.57
C HIS A 56 6.71 -3.75 -18.85
N GLY A 57 7.38 -3.08 -17.91
CA GLY A 57 6.82 -1.91 -17.21
C GLY A 57 6.21 -2.19 -15.84
N GLY A 58 6.46 -3.38 -15.27
CA GLY A 58 6.19 -3.65 -13.86
C GLY A 58 7.04 -2.81 -12.89
N HIS A 59 6.82 -2.99 -11.59
CA HIS A 59 7.60 -2.33 -10.53
C HIS A 59 8.38 -3.36 -9.72
N LEU A 60 9.53 -2.97 -9.16
CA LEU A 60 10.41 -3.87 -8.39
C LEU A 60 9.65 -4.64 -7.31
N THR A 61 8.72 -3.98 -6.62
CA THR A 61 7.94 -4.58 -5.52
C THR A 61 6.77 -5.44 -5.97
N HIS A 62 6.61 -5.74 -7.26
CA HIS A 62 5.58 -6.65 -7.77
C HIS A 62 6.10 -8.10 -7.95
N GLY A 63 7.17 -8.47 -7.23
CA GLY A 63 7.80 -9.79 -7.31
C GLY A 63 8.98 -9.87 -8.28
N SER A 64 9.64 -8.74 -8.55
CA SER A 64 10.91 -8.74 -9.28
C SER A 64 11.97 -9.52 -8.53
N HIS A 65 12.81 -10.27 -9.25
CA HIS A 65 13.94 -11.04 -8.68
C HIS A 65 15.28 -10.32 -8.89
N VAL A 66 15.26 -9.17 -9.57
CA VAL A 66 16.45 -8.34 -9.78
C VAL A 66 16.74 -7.43 -8.59
#